data_AF-A0A8X6HA51-F1
#
_entry.id   AF-A0A8X6HA51-F1
#
_cell.length_a   1.000
_cell.length_b   1.000
_cell.length_c   1.000
_cell.angle_alpha   90.00
_cell.angle_beta   90.00
_cell.angle_gamma   90.00
#
_symmetry.space_group_name_H-M   'P 1'
#
loop_
_entity.id
_entity.type
_entity.pdbx_description
1 polymer ?
#
loop_
_entity_poly.entity_id
_entity_poly.type
_entity_poly.pdbx_seq_one_letter_code
_entity_poly.pdbx_strand_id
1 'polypeptide(L)'
;MFKNCRKEDLRIVALELDRKKAEEDRKKAEEARLREKELELELARLRRVNSDNERTDGVSDKIFSTLEKEVASHISVRAGNDWFRPLELAKEIDLYNTSRGKCLKPVPNVFTRNNPVKSASRVFLSEVKNSKCVCCVESHPLYKCAVYLKNFP
;
A
#
# COMPACT_ATOMS: atom_id res chain seq x y z
N MET A 1 69.47 23.78 38.32
CA MET A 1 69.04 23.70 36.91
C MET A 1 67.92 22.67 36.65
N PHE A 2 67.84 21.55 37.37
CA PHE A 2 66.84 20.47 37.15
C PHE A 2 65.35 20.79 37.40
N LYS A 3 65.01 21.90 38.08
CA LYS A 3 63.61 22.26 38.38
C LYS A 3 62.87 22.89 37.20
N ASN A 4 63.59 23.47 36.24
CA ASN A 4 62.99 24.09 35.05
C ASN A 4 62.64 23.05 33.98
N CYS A 5 63.42 21.97 33.86
CA CYS A 5 63.14 20.88 32.91
C CYS A 5 61.77 20.22 33.17
N ARG A 6 61.50 19.83 34.42
CA ARG A 6 60.23 19.18 34.82
C ARG A 6 58.98 20.06 34.62
N LYS A 7 59.12 21.38 34.71
CA LYS A 7 58.00 22.30 34.45
C LYS A 7 57.67 22.38 32.96
N GLU A 8 58.67 22.27 32.10
CA GLU A 8 58.49 22.28 30.66
C GLU A 8 57.86 20.96 30.18
N ASP A 9 58.29 19.82 30.74
CA ASP A 9 57.69 18.51 30.46
C ASP A 9 56.18 18.47 30.78
N LEU A 10 55.77 19.05 31.92
CA LEU A 10 54.36 19.15 32.31
C LEU A 10 53.52 20.03 31.38
N ARG A 11 54.12 21.11 30.83
CA ARG A 11 53.43 21.99 29.87
C ARG A 11 53.21 21.28 28.55
N ILE A 12 54.19 20.50 28.08
CA ILE A 12 54.07 19.72 26.85
C ILE A 12 52.92 18.70 26.98
N VAL A 13 52.84 18.00 28.12
CA VAL A 13 51.74 17.05 28.38
C VAL A 13 50.37 17.74 28.44
N ALA A 14 50.28 18.92 29.07
CA ALA A 14 49.04 19.68 29.13
C ALA A 14 48.58 20.12 27.73
N LEU A 15 49.48 20.62 26.89
CA LEU A 15 49.20 21.01 25.51
C LEU A 15 48.73 19.81 24.66
N GLU A 16 49.30 18.63 24.89
CA GLU A 16 48.89 17.41 24.20
C GLU A 16 47.49 16.94 24.62
N LEU A 17 47.17 17.03 25.92
CA LEU A 17 45.82 16.76 26.43
C LEU A 17 44.79 17.73 25.85
N ASP A 18 45.11 19.02 25.79
CA ASP A 18 44.24 20.04 25.21
C ASP A 18 44.04 19.81 23.71
N ARG A 19 45.09 19.43 22.97
CA ARG A 19 44.99 19.07 21.55
C ARG A 19 44.10 17.85 21.33
N LYS A 20 44.24 16.80 22.16
CA LYS A 20 43.41 15.59 22.10
C LYS A 20 41.95 15.91 22.40
N LYS A 21 41.69 16.71 23.43
CA LYS A 21 40.34 17.17 23.77
C LYS A 21 39.72 17.98 22.63
N ALA A 22 40.48 18.90 22.03
CA ALA A 22 40.02 19.67 20.88
C ALA A 22 39.80 18.81 19.62
N GLU A 23 40.53 17.71 19.45
CA GLU A 23 40.30 16.74 18.38
C GLU A 23 39.02 15.93 18.62
N GLU A 24 38.79 15.49 19.86
CA GLU A 24 37.57 14.80 20.27
C GLU A 24 36.33 15.68 20.14
N ASP A 25 36.41 16.94 20.58
CA ASP A 25 35.34 17.91 20.42
C ASP A 25 35.04 18.20 18.94
N ARG A 26 36.07 18.22 18.09
CA ARG A 26 35.90 18.33 16.62
C ARG A 26 35.19 17.12 16.04
N LYS A 27 35.60 15.91 16.43
CA LYS A 27 34.94 14.65 16.01
C LYS A 27 33.49 14.60 16.44
N LYS A 28 33.20 14.99 17.69
CA LYS A 28 31.85 15.05 18.24
C LYS A 28 30.98 16.08 17.51
N ALA A 29 31.54 17.23 17.17
CA ALA A 29 30.84 18.25 16.38
C ALA A 29 30.55 17.79 14.93
N GLU A 30 31.50 17.08 14.31
CA GLU A 30 31.31 16.49 12.98
C GLU A 30 30.24 15.40 12.99
N GLU A 31 30.26 14.52 13.99
CA GLU A 31 29.22 13.51 14.18
C GLU A 31 27.84 14.14 14.39
N ALA A 32 27.76 15.19 15.20
CA ALA A 32 26.51 15.93 15.41
C ALA A 32 25.97 16.54 14.09
N ARG A 33 26.85 17.10 13.26
CA ARG A 33 26.50 17.62 11.93
C ARG A 33 26.03 16.52 10.97
N LEU A 34 26.67 15.35 11.00
CA LEU A 34 26.25 14.21 10.19
C LEU A 34 24.87 13.71 10.60
N ARG A 35 24.62 13.58 11.92
CA ARG A 35 23.29 13.21 12.45
C ARG A 35 22.22 14.24 12.07
N GLU A 36 22.52 15.53 12.14
CA GLU A 36 21.61 16.60 11.71
C GLU A 36 21.25 16.48 10.23
N LYS A 37 22.25 16.24 9.37
CA LYS A 37 22.04 16.04 7.92
C LYS A 37 21.22 14.78 7.62
N GLU A 38 21.42 13.71 8.38
CA GLU A 38 20.62 12.49 8.26
C GLU A 38 19.16 12.72 8.64
N LEU A 39 18.92 13.44 9.74
CA LEU A 39 17.57 13.85 10.15
C LEU A 39 16.91 14.76 9.11
N GLU A 40 17.64 15.71 8.53
CA GLU A 40 17.12 16.57 7.47
C GLU A 40 16.72 15.76 6.22
N LEU A 41 17.55 14.79 5.83
CA LEU A 41 17.25 13.90 4.71
C LEU A 41 15.99 13.06 4.98
N GLU A 42 15.83 12.56 6.20
CA GLU A 42 14.68 11.76 6.59
C GLU A 42 13.39 12.61 6.64
N LEU A 43 13.47 13.82 7.18
CA LEU A 43 12.36 14.77 7.12
C LEU A 43 11.97 15.11 5.67
N ALA A 44 12.94 15.25 4.77
CA ALA A 44 12.67 15.49 3.35
C ALA A 44 12.00 14.28 2.67
N ARG A 45 12.31 13.04 3.08
CA ARG A 45 11.61 11.83 2.62
C ARG A 45 10.17 11.80 3.11
N LEU A 46 9.95 12.03 4.41
CA LEU A 46 8.60 12.04 4.99
C LEU A 46 7.71 13.11 4.35
N ARG A 47 8.24 14.32 4.11
CA ARG A 47 7.50 15.38 3.40
C ARG A 47 7.07 14.96 1.98
N ARG A 48 7.93 14.23 1.25
CA ARG A 48 7.57 13.69 -0.07
C ARG A 48 6.44 12.65 0.03
N VAL A 49 6.58 11.68 0.92
CA VAL A 49 5.55 10.64 1.13
C VAL A 49 4.21 11.25 1.54
N ASN A 50 4.22 12.25 2.42
CA ASN A 50 3.00 12.94 2.83
C ASN A 50 2.36 13.72 1.68
N SER A 51 3.16 14.43 0.86
CA SER A 51 2.65 15.11 -0.33
C SER A 51 2.03 14.15 -1.35
N ASP A 52 2.59 12.94 -1.49
CA ASP A 52 2.03 11.92 -2.38
C ASP A 52 0.74 11.33 -1.81
N ASN A 53 0.64 11.11 -0.50
CA ASN A 53 -0.61 10.70 0.15
C ASN A 53 -1.72 11.76 0.00
N GLU A 54 -1.43 13.04 0.27
CA GLU A 54 -2.41 14.13 0.10
C GLU A 54 -2.91 14.25 -1.35
N ARG A 55 -2.03 14.03 -2.34
CA ARG A 55 -2.44 13.98 -3.75
C ARG A 55 -3.35 12.81 -4.07
N THR A 56 -3.25 11.70 -3.34
CA THR A 56 -4.08 10.51 -3.57
C THR A 56 -5.47 10.63 -2.96
N ASP A 57 -5.67 11.42 -1.91
CA ASP A 57 -6.97 11.51 -1.23
C ASP A 57 -8.06 12.10 -2.15
N GLY A 58 -7.73 13.12 -2.94
CA GLY A 58 -8.65 13.69 -3.94
C GLY A 58 -8.89 12.81 -5.18
N VAL A 59 -8.09 11.75 -5.38
CA VAL A 59 -8.26 10.80 -6.48
C VAL A 59 -9.40 9.82 -6.16
N SER A 60 -9.54 9.41 -4.90
CA SER A 60 -10.66 8.56 -4.47
C SER A 60 -12.01 9.23 -4.76
N ASP A 61 -12.15 10.52 -4.45
CA ASP A 61 -13.37 11.27 -4.69
C ASP A 61 -13.70 11.37 -6.18
N LYS A 62 -12.68 11.58 -7.03
CA LYS A 62 -12.84 11.58 -8.48
C LYS A 62 -13.27 10.21 -9.00
N ILE A 63 -12.64 9.12 -8.54
CA ILE A 63 -13.06 7.77 -8.92
C ILE A 63 -14.51 7.54 -8.51
N PHE A 64 -14.85 7.85 -7.26
CA PHE A 64 -16.20 7.69 -6.72
C PHE A 64 -17.26 8.46 -7.53
N SER A 65 -16.95 9.68 -7.96
CA SER A 65 -17.86 10.51 -8.77
C SER A 65 -18.20 9.92 -10.15
N THR A 66 -17.37 9.02 -10.68
CA THR A 66 -17.59 8.37 -11.98
C THR A 66 -18.37 7.05 -11.87
N LEU A 67 -18.63 6.58 -10.65
CA LEU A 67 -19.32 5.31 -10.42
C LEU A 67 -20.82 5.41 -10.69
N GLU A 68 -21.39 4.33 -11.22
CA GLU A 68 -22.84 4.18 -11.31
C GLU A 68 -23.46 4.26 -9.90
N LYS A 69 -24.65 4.87 -9.78
CA LYS A 69 -25.36 5.10 -8.51
C LYS A 69 -25.43 3.86 -7.62
N GLU A 70 -25.55 2.68 -8.23
CA GLU A 70 -25.61 1.41 -7.52
C GLU A 70 -24.27 1.01 -6.87
N VAL A 71 -23.16 1.14 -7.61
CA VAL A 71 -21.81 0.87 -7.10
C VAL A 71 -21.45 1.91 -6.03
N ALA A 72 -21.77 3.19 -6.29
CA ALA A 72 -21.53 4.27 -5.35
C ALA A 72 -22.23 4.02 -4.01
N SER A 73 -23.50 3.58 -4.04
CA SER A 73 -24.25 3.24 -2.82
C SER A 73 -23.61 2.08 -2.04
N HIS A 74 -23.15 1.03 -2.72
CA HIS A 74 -22.44 -0.08 -2.07
C HIS A 74 -21.17 0.42 -1.38
N ILE A 75 -20.39 1.24 -2.07
CA ILE A 75 -19.15 1.78 -1.54
C ILE A 75 -19.38 2.72 -0.36
N SER A 76 -20.39 3.59 -0.40
CA SER A 76 -20.73 4.45 0.73
C SER A 76 -21.09 3.66 1.98
N VAL A 77 -21.82 2.55 1.84
CA VAL A 77 -22.15 1.67 2.98
C VAL A 77 -20.89 0.98 3.52
N ARG A 78 -19.98 0.61 2.62
CA ARG A 78 -18.73 -0.11 2.92
C ARG A 78 -17.63 0.76 3.53
N ALA A 79 -17.57 2.05 3.18
CA ALA A 79 -16.59 2.99 3.70
C ALA A 79 -16.82 3.25 5.21
N GLY A 80 -18.08 3.33 5.62
CA GLY A 80 -18.41 3.60 7.03
C GLY A 80 -17.91 4.99 7.44
N ASN A 81 -17.00 5.04 8.42
CA ASN A 81 -16.48 6.30 8.98
C ASN A 81 -15.19 6.80 8.32
N ASP A 82 -14.47 5.93 7.62
CA ASP A 82 -13.17 6.24 7.00
C ASP A 82 -13.28 6.11 5.48
N TRP A 83 -12.75 7.10 4.75
CA TRP A 83 -12.78 7.07 3.30
C TRP A 83 -11.67 6.18 2.73
N PHE A 84 -11.97 5.44 1.67
CA PHE A 84 -11.01 4.54 1.05
C PHE A 84 -9.86 5.30 0.39
N ARG A 85 -8.64 4.78 0.54
CA ARG A 85 -7.53 5.19 -0.35
C ARG A 85 -7.80 4.71 -1.78
N PRO A 86 -7.23 5.33 -2.83
CA PRO A 86 -7.60 5.02 -4.22
C PRO A 86 -7.46 3.54 -4.60
N LEU A 87 -6.41 2.88 -4.09
CA LEU A 87 -6.17 1.46 -4.35
C LEU A 87 -7.19 0.55 -3.65
N GLU A 88 -7.61 0.90 -2.44
CA GLU A 88 -8.62 0.16 -1.70
C GLU A 88 -10.01 0.34 -2.31
N LEU A 89 -10.30 1.57 -2.74
CA LEU A 89 -11.51 1.91 -3.48
C LEU A 89 -11.61 1.08 -4.78
N ALA A 90 -10.54 1.00 -5.56
CA ALA A 90 -10.48 0.21 -6.79
C ALA A 90 -10.77 -1.28 -6.52
N LYS A 91 -10.14 -1.87 -5.49
CA LYS A 91 -10.39 -3.26 -5.10
C LYS A 91 -11.83 -3.49 -4.71
N GLU A 92 -12.45 -2.55 -4.00
CA GLU A 92 -13.85 -2.70 -3.60
C GLU A 92 -14.82 -2.62 -4.78
N ILE A 93 -14.53 -1.73 -5.74
CA ILE A 93 -15.28 -1.66 -7.01
C ILE A 93 -15.19 -3.01 -7.74
N ASP A 94 -14.00 -3.59 -7.84
CA ASP A 94 -13.78 -4.87 -8.51
C ASP A 94 -14.52 -6.03 -7.82
N LEU A 95 -14.52 -6.05 -6.48
CA LEU A 95 -15.28 -7.03 -5.68
C LEU A 95 -16.79 -6.89 -5.89
N TYR A 96 -17.31 -5.66 -5.88
CA TYR A 96 -18.72 -5.40 -6.17
C TYR A 96 -19.10 -5.89 -7.59
N ASN A 97 -18.29 -5.57 -8.59
CA ASN A 97 -18.54 -6.01 -9.97
C ASN A 97 -18.47 -7.54 -10.12
N THR A 98 -17.49 -8.19 -9.48
CA THR A 98 -17.33 -9.64 -9.49
C THR A 98 -18.52 -10.34 -8.82
N SER A 99 -18.99 -9.82 -7.69
CA SER A 99 -20.11 -10.40 -6.93
C SER A 99 -21.48 -10.21 -7.59
N ARG A 100 -21.66 -9.15 -8.38
CA ARG A 100 -22.93 -8.83 -9.05
C ARG A 100 -23.17 -9.59 -10.34
N GLY A 101 -22.20 -10.38 -10.83
CA GLY A 101 -22.34 -11.16 -12.06
C GLY A 101 -22.62 -10.31 -13.30
N LYS A 102 -22.43 -8.98 -13.23
CA LYS A 102 -22.42 -8.14 -14.41
C LYS A 102 -21.15 -8.53 -15.15
N CYS A 103 -21.27 -9.43 -16.13
CA CYS A 103 -20.28 -9.58 -17.19
C CYS A 103 -19.87 -8.16 -17.57
N LEU A 104 -18.61 -7.79 -17.31
CA LEU A 104 -18.02 -6.56 -17.80
C LEU A 104 -18.46 -6.46 -19.26
N LYS A 105 -19.27 -5.44 -19.59
CA LYS A 105 -19.68 -5.25 -20.97
C LYS A 105 -18.40 -5.31 -21.80
N PRO A 106 -18.31 -6.22 -22.80
CA PRO A 106 -17.07 -6.41 -23.51
C PRO A 106 -16.70 -5.05 -24.08
N VAL A 107 -15.57 -4.53 -23.60
CA VAL A 107 -14.92 -3.38 -24.22
C VAL A 107 -14.74 -3.76 -25.69
N PRO A 108 -15.21 -2.97 -26.66
CA PRO A 108 -15.06 -3.32 -28.06
C PRO A 108 -13.56 -3.39 -28.38
N ASN A 109 -13.07 -4.61 -28.57
CA ASN A 109 -11.76 -4.99 -29.11
C ASN A 109 -10.52 -4.34 -28.49
N VAL A 110 -9.92 -5.04 -27.53
CA VAL A 110 -8.46 -5.28 -27.58
C VAL A 110 -8.24 -6.78 -27.45
N PHE A 111 -8.14 -7.45 -28.61
CA PHE A 111 -7.65 -8.82 -28.68
C PHE A 111 -6.19 -8.85 -28.26
N THR A 112 -5.89 -9.43 -27.09
CA THR A 112 -4.67 -10.23 -26.94
C THR A 112 -4.91 -11.37 -25.95
N ARG A 113 -4.51 -12.55 -26.42
CA ARG A 113 -4.80 -13.87 -25.90
C ARG A 113 -3.92 -14.22 -24.70
N ASN A 114 -4.33 -15.27 -23.99
CA ASN A 114 -3.56 -16.14 -23.08
C ASN A 114 -3.67 -15.84 -21.58
N ASN A 115 -4.69 -16.38 -20.90
CA ASN A 115 -4.53 -17.58 -20.05
C ASN A 115 -5.91 -18.05 -19.50
N PRO A 116 -6.15 -19.36 -19.33
CA PRO A 116 -7.40 -19.87 -18.82
C PRO A 116 -7.33 -20.02 -17.30
N VAL A 117 -8.17 -19.31 -16.53
CA VAL A 117 -8.41 -19.69 -15.12
C VAL A 117 -9.37 -20.88 -15.12
N LYS A 118 -8.87 -22.04 -15.55
CA LYS A 118 -9.47 -23.36 -15.36
C LYS A 118 -9.18 -23.82 -13.93
N SER A 119 -9.84 -23.23 -12.94
CA SER A 119 -10.13 -23.90 -11.66
C SER A 119 -11.01 -23.00 -10.79
N ALA A 120 -12.32 -22.99 -11.07
CA ALA A 120 -13.24 -22.86 -9.94
C ALA A 120 -13.15 -24.19 -9.19
N SER A 121 -12.46 -24.20 -8.05
CA SER A 121 -12.25 -25.41 -7.25
C SER A 121 -13.59 -26.12 -7.02
N ARG A 122 -13.68 -27.40 -7.42
CA ARG A 122 -14.82 -28.30 -7.15
C ARG A 122 -15.27 -28.32 -5.67
N VAL A 123 -14.41 -27.83 -4.78
CA VAL A 123 -14.66 -27.59 -3.35
C VAL A 123 -15.91 -26.71 -3.11
N PHE A 124 -16.26 -25.81 -4.02
CA PHE A 124 -17.40 -24.91 -3.81
C PHE A 124 -18.78 -25.48 -4.16
N LEU A 125 -18.88 -26.58 -4.91
CA LEU A 125 -20.18 -27.11 -5.34
C LEU A 125 -20.85 -28.02 -4.30
N SER A 126 -20.08 -28.60 -3.38
CA SER A 126 -20.62 -29.44 -2.30
C SER A 126 -21.30 -28.65 -1.17
N GLU A 127 -20.92 -27.39 -0.97
CA GLU A 127 -21.46 -26.53 0.09
C GLU A 127 -22.72 -25.76 -0.34
N VAL A 128 -22.89 -25.54 -1.65
CA VAL A 128 -24.01 -24.79 -2.25
C VAL A 128 -25.15 -25.68 -2.76
N LYS A 129 -25.39 -26.83 -2.11
CA LYS A 129 -26.51 -27.74 -2.46
C LYS A 129 -27.87 -27.04 -2.47
N ASN A 130 -27.99 -25.90 -1.79
CA ASN A 130 -29.22 -25.10 -1.67
C ASN A 130 -29.19 -23.75 -2.40
N SER A 131 -28.13 -23.44 -3.16
CA SER A 131 -28.07 -22.16 -3.88
C SER A 131 -29.00 -22.20 -5.08
N LYS A 132 -29.96 -21.26 -5.10
CA LYS A 132 -30.91 -21.07 -6.20
C LYS A 132 -30.16 -20.66 -7.45
N CYS A 133 -30.58 -21.21 -8.59
CA CYS A 133 -30.05 -20.84 -9.88
C CYS A 133 -30.31 -19.36 -10.17
N VAL A 134 -29.24 -18.64 -10.50
CA VAL A 134 -29.30 -17.25 -10.96
C VAL A 134 -29.28 -17.14 -12.49
N CYS A 135 -29.05 -18.26 -13.20
CA CYS A 135 -28.92 -18.32 -14.66
C CYS A 135 -30.24 -18.63 -15.37
N CYS A 136 -31.29 -19.00 -14.65
CA CYS A 136 -32.57 -19.41 -15.21
C CYS A 136 -33.72 -18.70 -14.50
N VAL A 137 -34.81 -18.48 -15.24
CA VAL A 137 -36.03 -17.84 -14.71
C VAL A 137 -36.74 -18.77 -13.71
N GLU A 138 -36.62 -20.09 -13.90
CA GLU A 138 -37.16 -21.08 -12.99
C GLU A 138 -36.21 -21.38 -11.82
N SER A 139 -36.76 -21.41 -10.61
CA SER A 139 -36.00 -21.68 -9.39
C SER A 139 -35.65 -23.17 -9.29
N HIS A 140 -34.41 -23.51 -9.61
CA HIS A 140 -33.85 -24.84 -9.39
C HIS A 140 -32.45 -24.75 -8.71
N PRO A 141 -31.93 -25.85 -8.15
CA PRO A 141 -30.57 -25.85 -7.60
C PRO A 141 -29.51 -25.62 -8.68
N LEU A 142 -28.44 -24.88 -8.36
CA LEU A 142 -27.34 -24.59 -9.29
C LEU A 142 -26.71 -25.85 -9.90
N TYR A 143 -26.53 -26.90 -9.10
CA TYR A 143 -25.93 -28.17 -9.56
C TYR A 143 -26.78 -28.95 -10.57
N LYS A 144 -28.07 -28.61 -10.73
CA LYS A 144 -28.96 -29.18 -11.77
C LYS A 144 -29.09 -28.29 -13.01
N CYS A 145 -28.42 -27.13 -13.03
CA CYS A 145 -28.54 -26.18 -14.12
C CYS A 145 -27.76 -26.61 -15.37
N ALA A 146 -28.47 -26.94 -16.45
CA ALA A 146 -27.84 -27.28 -17.73
C ALA A 146 -27.04 -26.10 -18.34
N VAL A 147 -27.44 -24.85 -18.07
CA VAL A 147 -26.73 -23.65 -18.54
C VAL A 147 -25.43 -23.44 -17.78
N TYR A 148 -25.45 -23.59 -16.45
CA TYR A 148 -24.27 -23.47 -15.61
C TYR A 148 -23.23 -24.56 -15.94
N LEU A 149 -23.66 -25.82 -16.01
CA LEU A 149 -22.79 -26.96 -16.28
C LEU A 149 -22.16 -26.93 -17.68
N LYS A 150 -22.81 -26.32 -18.67
CA LYS A 150 -22.24 -26.16 -20.01
C LYS A 150 -21.18 -25.05 -20.10
N ASN A 151 -21.27 -24.02 -19.26
CA ASN A 151 -20.36 -22.87 -19.30
C ASN A 151 -19.20 -22.97 -18.30
N PHE A 152 -19.28 -23.86 -17.30
CA PHE A 152 -18.28 -24.03 -16.26
C PHE A 152 -17.99 -25.53 -16.01
N PRO A 153 -17.06 -26.15 -16.75
CA PRO A 153 -16.62 -27.54 -16.51
C PRO A 153 -15.67 -27.69 -15.31
#